data_AF-A0A7C6UUN1-F1
#
_entry.id   AF-A0A7C6UUN1-F1
#
_cell.length_a   1.000
_cell.length_b   1.000
_cell.length_c   1.000
_cell.angle_alpha   90.00
_cell.angle_beta   90.00
_cell.angle_gamma   90.00
#
_symmetry.space_group_name_H-M   'P 1'
#
loop_
_entity.id
_entity.type
_entity.pdbx_description
1 polymer ?
#
loop_
_entity_poly.entity_id
_entity_poly.type
_entity_poly.pdbx_seq_one_letter_code
_entity_poly.pdbx_strand_id
1 'polypeptide(L)'
;MELKKLPNGRIKAGKYVFTRHFIERWRQRQKNSPSDEKVVKDALKRLNHSYLLKLKPNGEEFRENHGLIFVIKDNVVITVMYSKTKQRIEEYFDSIEYQVS
;
A
#
# COMPACT_ATOMS: atom_id res chain seq x y z
N MET A 1 6.90 -19.00 -5.13
CA MET A 1 6.38 -18.47 -3.86
C MET A 1 4.96 -18.95 -3.67
N GLU A 2 4.66 -19.51 -2.49
CA GLU A 2 3.32 -20.00 -2.14
C GLU A 2 2.44 -18.85 -1.62
N LEU A 3 1.17 -18.84 -2.03
CA LEU A 3 0.16 -17.89 -1.54
C LEU A 3 -0.77 -18.62 -0.59
N LYS A 4 -0.95 -18.08 0.62
CA LYS A 4 -1.89 -18.64 1.60
C LYS A 4 -3.06 -17.69 1.81
N LYS A 5 -4.26 -18.13 1.44
CA LYS A 5 -5.50 -17.43 1.79
C LYS A 5 -5.71 -17.51 3.30
N LEU A 6 -6.09 -16.39 3.89
CA LEU A 6 -6.39 -16.24 5.30
C LEU A 6 -7.86 -15.81 5.47
N PRO A 7 -8.41 -15.88 6.68
CA PRO A 7 -9.75 -15.36 6.96
C PRO A 7 -9.93 -13.89 6.53
N ASN A 8 -11.19 -13.50 6.30
CA ASN A 8 -11.58 -12.13 5.97
C ASN A 8 -10.98 -11.58 4.66
N GLY A 9 -10.68 -12.47 3.71
CA GLY A 9 -10.17 -12.10 2.39
C GLY A 9 -8.71 -11.61 2.41
N ARG A 10 -7.96 -11.91 3.47
CA ARG A 10 -6.52 -11.61 3.56
C ARG A 10 -5.71 -12.67 2.81
N ILE A 11 -4.53 -12.30 2.31
CA ILE A 11 -3.62 -13.22 1.64
C ILE A 11 -2.19 -13.02 2.17
N LYS A 12 -1.56 -14.10 2.63
CA LYS A 12 -0.13 -14.12 3.00
C LYS A 12 0.72 -14.47 1.79
N ALA A 13 1.78 -13.70 1.58
CA ALA A 13 2.74 -13.85 0.50
C ALA A 13 4.15 -13.53 1.03
N GLY A 14 4.98 -14.55 1.20
CA GLY A 14 6.26 -14.41 1.88
C GLY A 14 6.09 -13.89 3.31
N LYS A 15 6.82 -12.81 3.66
CA LYS A 15 6.71 -12.16 4.98
C LYS A 15 5.47 -11.26 5.12
N TYR A 16 4.84 -10.89 4.00
CA TYR A 16 3.76 -9.91 4.00
C TYR A 16 2.37 -10.54 4.10
N VAL A 17 1.44 -9.81 4.70
CA VAL A 17 0.02 -10.12 4.67
C VAL A 17 -0.75 -8.98 4.02
N PHE A 18 -1.37 -9.25 2.88
CA PHE A 18 -2.18 -8.29 2.15
C PHE A 18 -3.62 -8.31 2.68
N THR A 19 -4.15 -7.13 2.99
CA THR A 19 -5.53 -7.00 3.44
C THR A 19 -6.52 -7.11 2.26
N ARG A 20 -7.77 -7.46 2.56
CA ARG A 20 -8.85 -7.39 1.57
C ARG A 20 -8.99 -5.98 0.97
N HIS A 21 -8.91 -4.96 1.82
CA HIS A 21 -8.96 -3.55 1.40
C HIS A 21 -7.85 -3.23 0.38
N PHE A 22 -6.62 -3.66 0.63
CA PHE A 22 -5.52 -3.50 -0.33
C PHE A 22 -5.85 -4.15 -1.67
N ILE A 23 -6.31 -5.40 -1.66
CA ILE A 23 -6.59 -6.18 -2.87
C ILE A 23 -7.68 -5.49 -3.72
N GLU A 24 -8.75 -5.02 -3.08
CA GLU A 24 -9.84 -4.27 -3.73
C GLU A 24 -9.32 -2.96 -4.35
N ARG A 25 -8.54 -2.19 -3.59
CA ARG A 25 -7.96 -0.92 -4.07
C ARG A 25 -6.95 -1.10 -5.18
N TRP A 26 -6.22 -2.22 -5.21
CA TRP A 26 -5.32 -2.55 -6.32
C TRP A 26 -6.12 -2.90 -7.58
N ARG A 27 -7.16 -3.72 -7.44
CA ARG A 27 -8.02 -4.13 -8.56
C ARG A 27 -8.70 -2.94 -9.23
N GLN A 28 -9.18 -1.97 -8.45
CA GLN A 28 -9.74 -0.72 -8.97
C GLN A 28 -8.75 0.04 -9.87
N ARG A 29 -7.45 -0.10 -9.63
CA ARG A 29 -6.38 0.60 -10.37
C ARG A 29 -5.85 -0.20 -11.56
N GLN A 30 -5.90 -1.52 -11.50
CA GLN A 30 -5.34 -2.42 -12.50
C GLN A 30 -6.47 -3.28 -13.08
N LYS A 31 -7.19 -2.77 -14.09
CA LYS A 31 -8.33 -3.45 -14.75
C LYS A 31 -7.99 -4.87 -15.27
N ASN A 32 -6.72 -5.19 -15.48
CA ASN A 32 -6.24 -6.49 -16.00
C ASN A 32 -5.71 -7.46 -14.92
N SER A 33 -6.20 -7.35 -13.69
CA SER A 33 -5.89 -8.28 -12.58
C SER A 33 -7.08 -9.19 -12.26
N PRO A 34 -7.26 -10.33 -12.95
CA PRO A 34 -8.45 -11.17 -12.87
C PRO A 34 -8.59 -11.96 -11.57
N SER A 35 -7.56 -12.03 -10.71
CA SER A 35 -7.60 -12.78 -9.45
C SER A 35 -6.83 -12.09 -8.33
N ASP A 36 -7.21 -12.35 -7.08
CA ASP A 36 -6.49 -11.87 -5.90
C ASP A 36 -5.02 -12.31 -5.91
N GLU A 37 -4.74 -13.50 -6.46
CA GLU A 37 -3.39 -14.04 -6.56
C GLU A 37 -2.51 -13.22 -7.50
N LYS A 38 -3.04 -12.79 -8.66
CA LYS A 38 -2.30 -11.94 -9.58
C LYS A 38 -2.06 -10.56 -8.97
N VAL A 39 -3.07 -10.00 -8.29
CA VAL A 39 -2.94 -8.76 -7.52
C VAL A 39 -1.79 -8.85 -6.52
N VAL A 40 -1.78 -9.90 -5.69
CA VAL A 40 -0.76 -10.07 -4.65
C VAL A 40 0.63 -10.32 -5.24
N LYS A 41 0.74 -11.09 -6.33
CA LYS A 41 2.02 -11.32 -7.01
C LYS A 41 2.60 -10.03 -7.60
N ASP A 42 1.78 -9.23 -8.29
CA ASP A 42 2.22 -7.94 -8.87
C ASP A 42 2.57 -6.93 -7.77
N ALA A 43 1.72 -6.80 -6.76
CA ALA A 43 1.95 -5.96 -5.60
C ALA A 43 3.25 -6.34 -4.89
N LEU A 44 3.48 -7.63 -4.63
CA LEU A 44 4.69 -8.08 -3.95
C LEU A 44 5.94 -7.81 -4.79
N LYS A 45 5.88 -8.00 -6.12
CA LYS A 45 7.00 -7.68 -7.01
C LYS A 45 7.38 -6.21 -6.87
N ARG A 46 6.42 -5.30 -6.93
CA ARG A 46 6.66 -3.85 -6.77
C ARG A 46 7.12 -3.49 -5.37
N LEU A 47 6.54 -4.11 -4.35
CA LEU A 47 6.90 -3.90 -2.96
C LEU A 47 8.34 -4.35 -2.66
N ASN A 48 8.79 -5.48 -3.19
CA ASN A 48 10.17 -5.94 -3.02
C ASN A 48 11.20 -5.01 -3.67
N HIS A 49 10.79 -4.21 -4.67
CA HIS A 49 11.62 -3.19 -5.32
C HIS A 49 11.27 -1.78 -4.85
N SER A 50 10.57 -1.66 -3.71
CA SER A 50 10.25 -0.37 -3.11
C SER A 50 11.32 0.06 -2.11
N TYR A 51 11.56 1.37 -2.02
CA TYR A 51 12.39 1.94 -0.96
C TYR A 51 11.51 2.52 0.15
N LEU A 52 12.05 2.61 1.36
CA LEU A 52 11.37 3.24 2.48
C LEU A 52 11.34 4.76 2.25
N LEU A 53 10.13 5.33 2.17
CA LEU A 53 9.91 6.77 2.02
C LEU A 53 9.78 7.45 3.38
N LYS A 54 9.01 6.86 4.31
CA LYS A 54 8.77 7.42 5.64
C LYS A 54 8.42 6.29 6.62
N LEU A 55 8.92 6.39 7.85
CA LEU A 55 8.52 5.57 8.98
C LEU A 55 7.83 6.48 10.00
N LYS A 56 6.59 6.18 10.35
CA LYS A 56 5.88 6.92 11.40
C LYS A 56 6.28 6.40 12.79
N PRO A 57 6.13 7.22 13.86
CA PRO A 57 6.40 6.80 15.23
C PRO A 57 5.59 5.57 15.69
N ASN A 58 4.41 5.34 15.09
CA ASN A 58 3.53 4.21 15.39
C ASN A 58 3.91 2.90 14.65
N GLY A 59 5.05 2.87 13.96
CA GLY A 59 5.54 1.72 13.20
C GLY A 59 4.96 1.58 11.79
N GLU A 60 4.16 2.53 11.30
CA GLU A 60 3.70 2.50 9.90
C GLU A 60 4.84 2.87 8.93
N GLU A 61 5.17 1.95 8.05
CA GLU A 61 6.08 2.13 6.93
C GLU A 61 5.32 2.59 5.67
N PHE A 62 5.85 3.64 5.06
CA PHE A 62 5.44 4.12 3.74
C PHE A 62 6.56 3.75 2.79
N ARG A 63 6.31 2.85 1.85
CA ARG A 63 7.32 2.42 0.87
C ARG A 63 6.90 2.82 -0.54
N GLU A 64 7.83 3.31 -1.33
CA GLU A 64 7.56 3.89 -2.65
C GLU A 64 8.17 3.05 -3.78
N ASN A 65 7.41 2.88 -4.86
CA ASN A 65 7.90 2.33 -6.12
C ASN A 65 7.13 2.95 -7.30
N HIS A 66 7.82 3.69 -8.17
CA HIS A 66 7.30 4.23 -9.44
C HIS A 66 5.94 4.98 -9.32
N GLY A 67 5.87 5.90 -8.38
CA GLY A 67 4.70 6.70 -8.06
C GLY A 67 3.68 5.99 -7.16
N LEU A 68 3.90 4.77 -6.71
CA LEU A 68 3.01 4.03 -5.80
C LEU A 68 3.60 3.98 -4.40
N ILE A 69 2.80 4.38 -3.41
CA ILE A 69 3.13 4.32 -1.99
C ILE A 69 2.32 3.21 -1.34
N PHE A 70 3.01 2.20 -0.84
CA PHE A 70 2.49 1.12 -0.03
C PHE A 70 2.50 1.54 1.45
N VAL A 71 1.37 1.33 2.13
CA VAL A 71 1.24 1.57 3.57
C VAL A 71 1.26 0.23 4.28
N ILE A 72 2.23 0.05 5.18
CA ILE A 72 2.55 -1.24 5.81
C ILE A 72 2.70 -1.05 7.30
N LYS A 73 2.16 -1.97 8.10
CA LYS A 73 2.37 -2.00 9.55
C LYS A 73 2.54 -3.45 9.99
N ASP A 74 3.61 -3.77 10.71
CA ASP A 74 3.88 -5.14 11.20
C ASP A 74 3.79 -6.21 10.10
N ASN A 75 4.37 -5.92 8.92
CA ASN A 75 4.28 -6.71 7.69
C ASN A 75 2.86 -6.85 7.08
N VAL A 76 1.86 -6.19 7.62
CA VAL A 76 0.52 -6.11 7.04
C VAL A 76 0.48 -4.98 6.02
N VAL A 77 0.23 -5.31 4.75
CA VAL A 77 0.07 -4.34 3.67
C VAL A 77 -1.39 -3.86 3.67
N ILE A 78 -1.60 -2.64 4.16
CA ILE A 78 -2.92 -2.08 4.48
C ILE A 78 -3.56 -1.53 3.21
N THR A 79 -2.86 -0.65 2.48
CA THR A 79 -3.38 0.00 1.27
C THR A 79 -2.24 0.46 0.35
N VAL A 80 -2.60 1.00 -0.80
CA VAL A 80 -1.67 1.67 -1.73
C VAL A 80 -2.28 2.98 -2.21
N MET A 81 -1.46 3.99 -2.50
CA MET A 81 -1.86 5.31 -3.03
C MET A 81 -0.82 5.84 -4.02
N TYR A 82 -1.15 6.86 -4.82
CA TYR A 82 -0.15 7.52 -5.67
C TYR A 82 0.61 8.59 -4.89
N SER A 83 1.90 8.75 -5.19
CA SER A 83 2.75 9.80 -4.60
C SER A 83 2.18 11.21 -4.83
N LYS A 84 1.66 11.49 -6.03
CA LYS A 84 0.97 12.75 -6.34
C LYS A 84 -0.29 12.99 -5.51
N THR A 85 -0.98 11.92 -5.10
CA THR A 85 -2.14 12.02 -4.21
C THR A 85 -1.70 12.32 -2.78
N LYS A 86 -0.58 11.77 -2.33
CA LYS A 86 0.01 12.10 -1.02
C LYS A 86 0.47 13.56 -0.99
N GLN A 87 1.16 14.02 -2.02
CA GLN A 87 1.65 15.41 -2.12
C GLN A 87 0.49 16.42 -2.03
N ARG A 88 -0.60 16.19 -2.77
CA ARG A 88 -1.82 17.00 -2.65
C ARG A 88 -2.47 16.95 -1.27
N ILE A 89 -2.41 15.81 -0.57
CA ILE A 89 -2.99 15.66 0.77
C ILE A 89 -2.11 16.37 1.81
N GLU A 90 -0.79 16.22 1.74
CA GLU A 90 0.16 16.92 2.62
C GLU A 90 0.09 18.45 2.36
N GLU A 91 0.10 18.91 1.10
CA GLU A 91 -0.10 20.32 0.75
C GLU A 91 -1.43 20.88 1.27
N TYR A 92 -2.52 20.09 1.20
CA TYR A 92 -3.82 20.48 1.74
C TYR A 92 -3.77 20.63 3.26
N PHE A 93 -3.19 19.68 3.99
CA PHE A 93 -3.09 19.77 5.45
C PHE A 93 -2.13 20.86 5.92
N ASP A 94 -0.97 21.02 5.28
CA ASP A 94 -0.02 22.09 5.57
C ASP A 94 -0.64 23.48 5.31
N SER A 95 -1.48 23.60 4.27
CA SER A 95 -2.19 24.86 3.98
C SER A 95 -3.28 25.22 5.00
N ILE A 96 -3.88 24.22 5.63
CA ILE A 96 -4.89 24.42 6.69
C ILE A 96 -4.20 24.85 7.97
N GLU A 97 -3.12 24.17 8.38
CA GLU A 97 -2.36 24.54 9.59
C GLU A 97 -1.83 25.99 9.53
N TYR A 98 -1.41 26.45 8.34
CA TYR A 98 -0.98 27.83 8.14
C TYR A 98 -2.12 28.86 8.27
N GLN A 99 -3.38 28.48 8.03
CA GLN A 99 -4.53 29.39 8.13
C GLN A 99 -5.13 29.50 9.53
N VAL A 100 -4.76 28.63 10.46
CA VAL A 100 -5.22 28.65 11.86
C VAL A 100 -4.16 29.17 12.84
N SER A 101 -3.01 29.59 12.32
CA SER A 101 -1.90 30.23 13.04
C SER A 101 -1.95 31.74 12.90
#